data_AF-A0A4V0XS68-F1
#
_entry.id   AF-A0A4V0XS68-F1
#
_cell.length_a   1.000
_cell.length_b   1.000
_cell.length_c   1.000
_cell.angle_alpha   90.00
_cell.angle_beta   90.00
_cell.angle_gamma   90.00
#
_symmetry.space_group_name_H-M   'P 1'
#
loop_
_entity.id
_entity.type
_entity.pdbx_description
1 polymer ?
#
loop_
_entity_poly.entity_id
_entity_poly.type
_entity_poly.pdbx_seq_one_letter_code
_entity_poly.pdbx_strand_id
1 'polypeptide(L)'
;MKTTLLSGSDSLAAAGRRVARVWIAALVLLLVCVSARGQVNSGSTGADGAFNPTTNTVVDMSDHPTGIYHYTAVNIPAGVTVTFIPNANNTPVVWLVQSNCVITGTVDVSGKNANEATGGAGGPGGF
;
A
#
# COMPACT_ATOMS: atom_id res chain seq x y z
N MET A 1 -14.48 66.85 40.99
CA MET A 1 -13.52 65.73 40.87
C MET A 1 -14.26 64.52 40.34
N LYS A 2 -14.00 64.11 39.09
CA LYS A 2 -14.53 62.85 38.54
C LYS A 2 -13.41 62.19 37.75
N THR A 3 -12.78 61.21 38.36
CA THR A 3 -11.62 60.48 37.82
C THR A 3 -12.14 59.34 36.96
N THR A 4 -11.85 59.37 35.66
CA THR A 4 -12.24 58.35 34.69
C THR A 4 -11.24 57.19 34.74
N LEU A 5 -11.67 56.03 35.25
CA LEU A 5 -10.93 54.77 35.23
C LEU A 5 -11.55 53.82 34.20
N LEU A 6 -11.22 53.98 32.91
CA LEU A 6 -11.55 53.00 31.87
C LEU A 6 -10.42 52.99 30.83
N SER A 7 -9.44 52.09 31.02
CA SER A 7 -8.33 51.91 30.06
C SER A 7 -7.65 50.53 30.20
N GLY A 8 -7.74 49.89 31.37
CA GLY A 8 -7.09 48.59 31.61
C GLY A 8 -7.85 47.37 31.09
N SER A 9 -9.18 47.35 31.09
CA SER A 9 -9.97 46.15 30.75
C SER A 9 -10.02 45.84 29.25
N ASP A 10 -10.02 46.89 28.43
CA ASP A 10 -10.25 46.77 26.97
C ASP A 10 -8.97 46.35 26.22
N SER A 11 -7.81 46.74 26.76
CA SER A 11 -6.49 46.38 26.26
C SER A 11 -6.14 44.91 26.55
N LEU A 12 -6.52 44.39 27.72
CA LEU A 12 -6.40 42.96 28.06
C LEU A 12 -7.30 42.08 27.19
N ALA A 13 -8.53 42.52 26.91
CA ALA A 13 -9.45 41.82 26.03
C ALA A 13 -8.96 41.79 24.56
N ALA A 14 -8.31 42.86 24.09
CA ALA A 14 -7.71 42.93 22.76
C ALA A 14 -6.45 42.07 22.61
N ALA A 15 -5.62 41.98 23.66
CA ALA A 15 -4.46 41.10 23.69
C ALA A 15 -4.86 39.61 23.66
N GLY A 16 -5.86 39.21 24.45
CA GLY A 16 -6.36 37.82 24.46
C GLY A 16 -6.89 37.34 23.11
N ARG A 17 -7.57 38.21 22.34
CA ARG A 17 -8.06 37.92 20.98
C ARG A 17 -6.93 37.67 19.97
N ARG A 18 -5.77 38.30 20.14
CA ARG A 18 -4.59 38.10 19.27
C ARG A 18 -3.89 36.78 19.57
N VAL A 19 -3.76 36.44 20.85
CA VAL A 19 -3.15 35.18 21.31
C VAL A 19 -4.00 33.98 20.88
N ALA A 20 -5.33 34.05 21.06
CA ALA A 20 -6.24 32.98 20.65
C ALA A 20 -6.18 32.69 19.13
N ARG A 21 -6.03 33.72 18.28
CA ARG A 21 -5.88 33.56 16.83
C ARG A 21 -4.59 32.85 16.43
N VAL A 22 -3.49 33.12 17.14
CA VAL A 22 -2.21 32.44 16.92
C VAL A 22 -2.29 30.96 17.30
N TRP A 23 -2.96 30.64 18.42
CA TRP A 23 -3.16 29.25 18.84
C TRP A 23 -4.10 28.46 17.91
N ILE A 24 -5.18 29.10 17.42
CA ILE A 24 -6.08 28.49 16.44
C ILE A 24 -5.34 28.25 15.12
N ALA A 25 -4.55 29.22 14.64
CA ALA A 25 -3.73 29.04 13.43
C ALA A 25 -2.68 27.94 13.59
N ALA A 26 -2.05 27.82 14.77
CA ALA A 26 -1.10 26.76 15.07
C ALA A 26 -1.77 25.37 15.12
N LEU A 27 -2.97 25.26 15.70
CA LEU A 27 -3.76 24.01 15.72
C LEU A 27 -4.22 23.60 14.32
N VAL A 28 -4.64 24.56 13.48
CA VAL A 28 -5.00 24.31 12.07
C VAL A 28 -3.78 23.86 11.27
N LEU A 29 -2.61 24.45 11.50
CA LEU A 29 -1.36 24.05 10.83
C LEU A 29 -0.90 22.64 11.25
N LEU A 30 -1.10 22.29 12.52
CA LEU A 30 -0.83 20.94 13.04
C LEU A 30 -1.83 19.88 12.55
N LEU A 31 -3.03 20.29 12.14
CA LEU A 31 -4.03 19.37 11.58
C LEU A 31 -3.73 19.00 10.12
N VAL A 32 -3.03 19.88 9.38
CA VAL A 32 -2.67 19.66 7.97
C VAL A 32 -1.50 18.68 7.79
N CYS A 33 -0.69 18.43 8.82
CA CYS A 33 0.42 17.47 8.76
C CYS A 33 0.03 16.03 9.15
N VAL A 34 -1.23 15.77 9.49
CA VAL A 34 -1.69 14.41 9.80
C VAL A 34 -1.95 13.64 8.50
N SER A 35 -1.10 12.65 8.25
CA SER A 35 -1.21 11.57 7.24
C SER A 35 -0.67 11.83 5.83
N ALA A 36 0.61 12.23 5.73
CA ALA A 36 1.42 11.71 4.62
C ALA A 36 1.74 10.24 4.89
N ARG A 37 0.82 9.31 4.59
CA ARG A 37 1.20 7.90 4.50
C ARG A 37 2.12 7.79 3.29
N GLY A 38 3.33 7.28 3.48
CA GLY A 38 4.31 7.05 2.40
C GLY A 38 3.89 5.91 1.48
N GLN A 39 2.68 5.98 0.94
CA GLN A 39 2.20 5.03 -0.06
C GLN A 39 3.10 5.16 -1.29
N VAL A 40 3.84 4.10 -1.58
CA VAL A 40 4.67 4.03 -2.78
C VAL A 40 3.77 3.90 -3.99
N ASN A 41 4.03 4.69 -5.02
CA ASN A 41 3.42 4.45 -6.33
C ASN A 41 4.15 3.26 -6.97
N SER A 42 3.49 2.10 -7.00
CA SER A 42 4.02 0.89 -7.63
C SER A 42 4.04 0.96 -9.16
N GLY A 43 3.40 1.95 -9.78
CA GLY A 43 3.15 1.99 -11.22
C GLY A 43 1.99 1.09 -11.67
N SER A 44 1.18 0.57 -10.74
CA SER A 44 0.05 -0.29 -11.07
C SER A 44 -1.10 0.45 -11.74
N THR A 45 -1.60 -0.06 -12.87
CA THR A 45 -2.80 0.44 -13.55
C THR A 45 -4.10 -0.07 -12.92
N GLY A 46 -4.05 -1.12 -12.09
CA GLY A 46 -5.22 -1.76 -11.48
C GLY A 46 -6.03 -2.65 -12.42
N ALA A 47 -5.52 -2.96 -13.62
CA ALA A 47 -6.24 -3.70 -14.65
C ALA A 47 -6.67 -5.11 -14.22
N ASP A 48 -5.91 -5.75 -13.32
CA ASP A 48 -6.17 -7.13 -12.87
C ASP A 48 -7.06 -7.19 -11.61
N GLY A 49 -7.58 -6.03 -11.18
CA GLY A 49 -8.48 -5.95 -10.05
C GLY A 49 -7.83 -6.35 -8.72
N ALA A 50 -8.65 -6.81 -7.77
CA ALA A 50 -8.17 -7.22 -6.46
C ALA A 50 -7.92 -8.73 -6.42
N PHE A 51 -6.72 -9.14 -6.00
CA PHE A 51 -6.36 -10.55 -5.87
C PHE A 51 -6.58 -11.03 -4.43
N ASN A 52 -7.70 -11.72 -4.20
CA ASN A 52 -8.16 -12.16 -2.88
C ASN A 52 -8.61 -13.63 -2.87
N PRO A 53 -7.71 -14.60 -3.12
CA PRO A 53 -8.08 -16.02 -3.10
C PRO A 53 -8.55 -16.47 -1.71
N THR A 54 -9.60 -17.28 -1.66
CA THR A 54 -10.15 -17.86 -0.42
C THR A 54 -9.79 -19.33 -0.21
N THR A 55 -9.23 -19.96 -1.24
CA THR A 55 -8.72 -21.34 -1.25
C THR A 55 -7.38 -21.36 -1.99
N ASN A 56 -6.66 -22.48 -1.90
CA ASN A 56 -5.45 -22.66 -2.70
C ASN A 56 -5.74 -22.43 -4.19
N THR A 57 -4.89 -21.63 -4.82
CA THR A 57 -5.09 -21.18 -6.20
C THR A 57 -3.82 -21.38 -7.00
N VAL A 58 -3.99 -21.84 -8.23
CA VAL A 58 -2.93 -21.86 -9.24
C VAL A 58 -3.21 -20.68 -10.17
N VAL A 59 -2.29 -19.73 -10.26
CA VAL A 59 -2.36 -18.60 -11.20
C VAL A 59 -1.77 -19.07 -12.52
N ASP A 60 -2.59 -19.10 -13.56
CA ASP A 60 -2.10 -19.30 -14.92
C ASP A 60 -1.57 -17.99 -15.47
N MET A 61 -0.29 -17.94 -15.84
CA MET A 61 0.34 -16.74 -16.39
C MET A 61 0.20 -16.63 -17.92
N SER A 62 -0.54 -17.52 -18.57
CA SER A 62 -0.64 -17.59 -20.03
C SER A 62 -1.15 -16.30 -20.70
N ASP A 63 -1.96 -15.50 -19.99
CA ASP A 63 -2.46 -14.20 -20.41
C ASP A 63 -1.55 -13.01 -20.02
N HIS A 64 -0.49 -13.26 -19.24
CA HIS A 64 0.49 -12.27 -18.81
C HIS A 64 1.88 -12.56 -19.39
N PRO A 65 2.15 -12.28 -20.67
CA PRO A 65 3.40 -12.64 -21.35
C PRO A 65 4.65 -11.93 -20.80
N THR A 66 4.47 -10.82 -20.07
CA THR A 66 5.55 -10.10 -19.36
C THR A 66 5.72 -10.54 -17.91
N GLY A 67 4.77 -11.31 -17.37
CA GLY A 67 4.72 -11.72 -15.96
C GLY A 67 4.38 -10.60 -14.97
N ILE A 68 4.02 -9.42 -15.46
CA ILE A 68 3.68 -8.25 -14.63
C ILE A 68 2.16 -8.19 -14.44
N TYR A 69 1.75 -8.20 -13.18
CA TYR A 69 0.36 -8.03 -12.76
C TYR A 69 0.15 -6.65 -12.14
N HIS A 70 -0.96 -6.02 -12.49
CA HIS A 70 -1.42 -4.72 -12.05
C HIS A 70 -2.65 -4.84 -11.15
N TYR A 71 -2.42 -5.18 -9.88
CA TYR A 71 -3.50 -5.32 -8.89
C TYR A 71 -3.87 -4.01 -8.21
N THR A 72 -5.15 -3.87 -7.87
CA THR A 72 -5.65 -2.81 -6.98
C THR A 72 -5.31 -3.10 -5.52
N ALA A 73 -5.39 -4.37 -5.11
CA ALA A 73 -5.01 -4.88 -3.80
C ALA A 73 -4.67 -6.38 -3.86
N VAL A 74 -3.87 -6.86 -2.92
CA VAL A 74 -3.57 -8.28 -2.75
C VAL A 74 -3.83 -8.68 -1.29
N ASN A 75 -4.61 -9.75 -1.08
CA ASN A 75 -4.80 -10.35 0.24
C ASN A 75 -4.82 -11.88 0.12
N ILE A 76 -3.79 -12.52 0.67
CA ILE A 76 -3.65 -13.98 0.73
C ILE A 76 -3.81 -14.41 2.19
N PRO A 77 -4.97 -14.96 2.59
CA PRO A 77 -5.24 -15.37 3.96
C PRO A 77 -4.32 -16.50 4.44
N ALA A 78 -4.22 -16.67 5.76
CA ALA A 78 -3.54 -17.82 6.36
C ALA A 78 -4.15 -19.15 5.84
N GLY A 79 -3.30 -20.13 5.57
CA GLY A 79 -3.72 -21.44 5.06
C GLY A 79 -4.04 -21.48 3.55
N VAL A 80 -3.94 -20.36 2.85
CA VAL A 80 -4.05 -20.30 1.39
C VAL A 80 -2.66 -20.31 0.76
N THR A 81 -2.45 -21.22 -0.19
CA THR A 81 -1.25 -21.30 -1.03
C THR A 81 -1.56 -20.86 -2.46
N VAL A 82 -0.76 -19.91 -2.96
CA VAL A 82 -0.77 -19.48 -4.36
C VAL A 82 0.45 -20.07 -5.06
N THR A 83 0.22 -20.75 -6.19
CA THR A 83 1.26 -21.30 -7.08
C THR A 83 1.05 -20.76 -8.49
N PHE A 84 2.00 -21.02 -9.40
CA PHE A 84 1.98 -20.46 -10.75
C PHE A 84 2.19 -21.53 -11.82
N ILE A 85 1.46 -21.40 -12.93
CA ILE A 85 1.82 -22.03 -14.21
C ILE A 85 2.59 -20.97 -15.01
N PRO A 86 3.85 -21.25 -15.41
CA PRO A 86 4.67 -20.28 -16.10
C PRO A 86 4.12 -19.99 -17.51
N ASN A 87 4.31 -18.76 -17.98
CA ASN A 87 4.00 -18.40 -19.36
C ASN A 87 5.04 -18.99 -20.34
N ALA A 88 4.81 -18.79 -21.64
CA ALA A 88 5.67 -19.32 -22.70
C ALA A 88 7.15 -18.88 -22.60
N ASN A 89 7.41 -17.72 -21.99
CA ASN A 89 8.76 -17.18 -21.82
C ASN A 89 9.35 -17.48 -20.44
N ASN A 90 8.60 -18.18 -19.57
CA ASN A 90 8.89 -18.38 -18.16
C ASN A 90 9.38 -17.09 -17.46
N THR A 91 8.69 -15.97 -17.67
CA THR A 91 9.09 -14.69 -17.06
C THR A 91 8.97 -14.72 -15.54
N PRO A 92 9.74 -13.89 -14.80
CA PRO A 92 9.48 -13.66 -13.39
C PRO A 92 8.04 -13.19 -13.16
N VAL A 93 7.46 -13.57 -12.02
CA VAL A 93 6.18 -13.00 -11.57
C VAL A 93 6.44 -11.69 -10.81
N VAL A 94 5.81 -10.61 -11.24
CA VAL A 94 5.94 -9.28 -10.64
C VAL A 94 4.56 -8.74 -10.32
N TRP A 95 4.34 -8.33 -9.07
CA TRP A 95 3.08 -7.71 -8.63
C TRP A 95 3.27 -6.22 -8.37
N LEU A 96 2.57 -5.41 -9.14
CA LEU A 96 2.42 -3.98 -8.90
C LEU A 96 1.06 -3.77 -8.21
N VAL A 97 1.08 -3.28 -6.98
CA VAL A 97 -0.13 -3.18 -6.14
C VAL A 97 -0.38 -1.72 -5.78
N GLN A 98 -1.61 -1.23 -6.02
CA GLN A 98 -1.97 0.16 -5.70
C GLN A 98 -2.14 0.38 -4.20
N SER A 99 -2.84 -0.54 -3.54
CA SER A 99 -3.15 -0.50 -2.11
C SER A 99 -2.34 -1.55 -1.34
N ASN A 100 -2.93 -2.17 -0.32
CA ASN A 100 -2.23 -3.14 0.51
C ASN A 100 -1.92 -4.42 -0.27
N CYS A 101 -0.71 -4.95 -0.03
CA CYS A 101 -0.33 -6.31 -0.34
C CYS A 101 -0.11 -7.04 0.99
N VAL A 102 -1.05 -7.90 1.37
CA VAL A 102 -1.00 -8.68 2.60
C VAL A 102 -0.90 -10.16 2.25
N ILE A 103 0.18 -10.79 2.72
CA ILE A 103 0.43 -12.22 2.51
C ILE A 103 0.59 -12.85 3.90
N THR A 104 -0.49 -13.46 4.39
CA THR A 104 -0.47 -14.26 5.63
C THR A 104 -0.38 -15.76 5.32
N GLY A 105 -0.81 -16.16 4.11
CA GLY A 105 -0.61 -17.52 3.58
C GLY A 105 0.75 -17.71 2.92
N THR A 106 0.76 -18.46 1.83
CA THR A 106 1.98 -18.83 1.10
C THR A 106 1.89 -18.41 -0.37
N VAL A 107 2.97 -17.83 -0.88
CA VAL A 107 3.20 -17.66 -2.32
C VAL A 107 4.38 -18.54 -2.66
N ASP A 108 4.11 -19.61 -3.42
CA ASP A 108 5.10 -20.61 -3.80
C ASP A 108 5.54 -20.38 -5.25
N VAL A 109 6.79 -19.94 -5.39
CA VAL A 109 7.48 -19.69 -6.65
C VAL A 109 8.60 -20.70 -6.91
N SER A 110 8.61 -21.83 -6.19
CA SER A 110 9.72 -22.78 -6.28
C SER A 110 9.77 -23.47 -7.64
N GLY A 111 11.00 -23.72 -8.10
CA GLY A 111 11.26 -24.75 -9.11
C GLY A 111 10.78 -26.14 -8.68
N LYS A 112 10.68 -27.02 -9.66
CA LYS A 112 10.31 -28.43 -9.48
C LYS A 112 11.57 -29.27 -9.29
N ASN A 113 11.42 -30.37 -8.58
CA ASN A 113 12.50 -31.32 -8.38
C ASN A 113 12.96 -31.90 -9.72
N ALA A 114 14.27 -32.17 -9.82
CA ALA A 114 14.82 -32.95 -10.90
C ALA A 114 14.41 -34.43 -10.76
N ASN A 115 14.46 -35.15 -11.87
CA ASN A 115 14.27 -36.59 -11.95
C ASN A 115 15.56 -37.21 -12.50
N GLU A 116 15.72 -38.55 -12.43
CA GLU A 116 16.98 -39.21 -12.85
C GLU A 116 17.34 -38.99 -14.33
N ALA A 117 16.37 -38.63 -15.17
CA ALA A 117 16.54 -38.41 -16.61
C ALA A 117 16.49 -36.93 -17.03
N THR A 118 16.08 -36.00 -16.16
CA THR A 118 15.84 -34.60 -16.56
C THR A 118 16.05 -33.66 -15.39
N GLY A 119 16.71 -32.52 -15.63
CA GLY A 119 16.81 -31.45 -14.66
C GLY A 119 15.44 -30.92 -14.23
N GLY A 120 15.36 -30.38 -13.02
CA GLY A 120 14.12 -29.80 -12.50
C GLY A 120 13.69 -28.58 -13.32
N ALA A 121 12.39 -28.43 -13.56
CA ALA A 121 11.86 -27.23 -14.19
C ALA A 121 12.04 -26.03 -13.24
N GLY A 122 12.60 -24.92 -13.72
CA GLY A 122 12.65 -23.69 -12.93
C GLY A 122 11.26 -23.16 -12.61
N GLY A 123 11.13 -22.46 -11.49
CA GLY A 123 9.93 -21.70 -11.15
C GLY A 123 9.77 -20.48 -12.06
N PRO A 124 8.78 -19.60 -11.79
CA PRO A 124 8.60 -18.36 -12.53
C PRO A 124 9.90 -17.53 -12.55
N GLY A 125 10.39 -17.21 -13.76
CA GLY A 125 11.67 -16.51 -13.96
C GLY A 125 12.89 -17.42 -14.10
N GLY A 126 12.71 -18.73 -14.01
CA GLY A 126 13.78 -19.73 -14.19
C GLY A 126 14.59 -20.05 -12.93
N PHE A 127 14.08 -19.69 -11.75
CA PHE A 127 14.75 -19.88 -10.45
C PHE A 127 14.27 -21.09 -9.67
#